data_AF-A0A7S8RIE3-F1
#
_entry.id   AF-A0A7S8RIE3-F1
#
_cell.length_a   1.000
_cell.length_b   1.000
_cell.length_c   1.000
_cell.angle_alpha   90.00
_cell.angle_beta   90.00
_cell.angle_gamma   90.00
#
_symmetry.space_group_name_H-M   'P 1'
#
loop_
_entity.id
_entity.type
_entity.pdbx_description
1 polymer ?
#
loop_
_entity_poly.entity_id
_entity_poly.type
_entity_poly.pdbx_seq_one_letter_code
_entity_poly.pdbx_strand_id
1 'polypeptide(L)'
;MPVIAPLKFELRYRREAYKVVGSKLVRDAERDATLPERPPQFTPLVGDFSTVHDRASELNDAQVRSGFRHYFFFPEIHGDRFDTNHCDMCRRLAAKMSDG
;
A
#
# COMPACT_ATOMS: atom_id res chain seq x y z
N MET A 1 -20.16 26.24 -1.76
CA MET A 1 -20.05 24.83 -2.15
C MET A 1 -18.60 24.43 -1.94
N PRO A 2 -18.27 23.51 -1.01
CA PRO A 2 -16.89 23.07 -0.85
C PRO A 2 -16.46 22.38 -2.14
N VAL A 3 -15.39 22.87 -2.75
CA VAL A 3 -14.75 22.23 -3.89
C VAL A 3 -14.11 20.95 -3.34
N ILE A 4 -14.78 19.82 -3.51
CA ILE A 4 -14.22 18.51 -3.20
C ILE A 4 -13.10 18.32 -4.22
N ALA A 5 -11.86 18.57 -3.80
CA ALA A 5 -10.70 18.26 -4.62
C ALA A 5 -10.78 16.77 -4.99
N PRO A 6 -10.47 16.39 -6.25
CA PRO A 6 -10.51 14.99 -6.66
C PRO A 6 -9.62 14.16 -5.74
N LEU A 7 -10.17 13.06 -5.22
CA LEU A 7 -9.43 12.08 -4.41
C LEU A 7 -8.22 11.61 -5.22
N LYS A 8 -7.03 11.91 -4.71
CA LYS A 8 -5.78 11.40 -5.27
C LYS A 8 -5.41 10.12 -4.56
N PHE A 9 -4.87 9.18 -5.32
CA PHE A 9 -4.35 7.93 -4.81
C PHE A 9 -2.84 7.90 -5.02
N GLU A 10 -2.13 7.26 -4.12
CA GLU A 10 -0.72 6.97 -4.22
C GLU A 10 -0.48 5.47 -4.28
N LEU A 11 0.48 5.05 -5.10
CA LEU A 11 0.94 3.68 -5.15
C LEU A 11 1.76 3.40 -3.89
N ARG A 12 1.28 2.46 -3.08
CA ARG A 12 1.99 1.95 -1.90
C ARG A 12 2.44 0.53 -2.12
N TYR A 13 3.33 0.09 -1.25
CA TYR A 13 3.80 -1.29 -1.19
C TYR A 13 3.86 -1.78 0.25
N ARG A 14 3.64 -3.08 0.43
CA ARG A 14 3.89 -3.81 1.68
C ARG A 14 4.80 -4.99 1.39
N ARG A 15 5.75 -5.29 2.28
CA ARG A 15 6.59 -6.50 2.17
C ARG A 15 5.80 -7.72 2.66
N GLU A 16 5.81 -8.78 1.87
CA GLU A 16 5.08 -10.03 2.15
C GLU A 16 5.95 -11.28 2.04
N ALA A 17 6.97 -11.30 1.17
CA ALA A 17 7.93 -12.40 1.02
C ALA A 17 7.30 -13.78 0.77
N TYR A 18 6.29 -13.88 -0.10
CA TYR A 18 5.72 -15.16 -0.53
C TYR A 18 6.42 -15.73 -1.77
N LYS A 19 6.38 -17.05 -1.89
CA LYS A 19 6.77 -17.83 -3.08
C LYS A 19 5.57 -18.66 -3.55
N VAL A 20 5.40 -18.79 -4.87
CA VAL A 20 4.36 -19.63 -5.46
C VAL A 20 4.89 -21.06 -5.59
N VAL A 21 4.25 -22.00 -4.90
CA VAL A 21 4.55 -23.44 -4.96
C VAL A 21 3.25 -24.18 -5.29
N GLY A 22 3.15 -24.76 -6.49
CA GLY A 22 1.96 -25.52 -6.90
C GLY A 22 0.65 -24.73 -6.77
N SER A 23 0.65 -23.49 -7.23
CA SER A 23 -0.50 -22.55 -7.15
C SER A 23 -0.86 -22.08 -5.74
N LYS A 24 -0.04 -22.38 -4.72
CA LYS A 24 -0.19 -21.87 -3.35
C LYS A 24 0.90 -20.86 -3.02
N LEU A 25 0.54 -19.80 -2.30
CA LEU A 25 1.49 -18.84 -1.74
C LEU A 25 2.04 -19.41 -0.42
N VAL A 26 3.34 -19.69 -0.39
CA VAL A 26 4.07 -20.14 0.80
C VAL A 26 4.98 -19.02 1.27
N ARG A 27 4.95 -18.70 2.55
CA ARG A 27 5.81 -17.66 3.11
C ARG A 27 7.26 -18.14 3.13
N ASP A 28 8.15 -17.35 2.56
CA ASP A 28 9.58 -17.65 2.47
C ASP A 28 10.33 -16.76 3.48
N ALA A 29 10.59 -17.31 4.67
CA ALA A 29 11.21 -16.58 5.77
C ALA A 29 12.68 -16.21 5.48
N GLU A 30 13.40 -17.03 4.72
CA GLU A 30 14.78 -16.74 4.29
C GLU A 30 14.81 -15.58 3.29
N ARG A 31 13.82 -15.49 2.40
CA ARG A 31 13.63 -14.33 1.53
C ARG A 31 13.18 -13.08 2.29
N ASP A 32 12.31 -13.20 3.30
CA ASP A 32 11.87 -12.05 4.10
C ASP A 32 13.04 -11.32 4.79
N ALA A 33 14.04 -12.08 5.26
CA ALA A 33 15.24 -11.53 5.89
C ALA A 33 16.20 -10.84 4.89
N THR A 34 16.16 -11.23 3.62
CA THR A 34 17.09 -10.74 2.58
C THR A 34 16.44 -9.76 1.61
N LEU A 35 15.13 -9.59 1.66
CA LEU A 35 14.40 -8.65 0.80
C LEU A 35 14.63 -7.21 1.26
N PRO A 36 15.02 -6.31 0.34
CA PRO A 36 15.17 -4.91 0.67
C PRO A 36 13.83 -4.33 1.12
N GLU A 37 13.88 -3.38 2.06
CA GLU A 37 12.69 -2.70 2.59
C GLU A 37 11.91 -1.98 1.49
N ARG A 38 12.63 -1.40 0.52
CA ARG A 38 12.06 -0.76 -0.67
C ARG A 38 12.26 -1.66 -1.90
N PRO A 39 11.21 -1.90 -2.72
CA PRO A 39 11.38 -2.60 -3.98
C PRO A 39 12.31 -1.79 -4.91
N PRO A 40 13.35 -2.39 -5.52
CA PRO A 40 14.35 -1.66 -6.30
C PRO A 40 13.78 -1.00 -7.56
N GLN A 41 12.68 -1.52 -8.09
CA GLN A 41 11.97 -0.96 -9.27
C GLN A 41 10.75 -0.11 -8.89
N PHE A 42 10.61 0.26 -7.61
CA PHE A 42 9.47 1.04 -7.16
C PHE A 42 9.61 2.52 -7.54
N THR A 43 8.78 2.94 -8.48
CA THR A 43 8.54 4.33 -8.83
C THR A 43 7.26 4.81 -8.13
N PRO A 44 7.34 5.84 -7.26
CA PRO A 44 6.16 6.45 -6.67
C PRO A 44 5.23 6.97 -7.79
N LEU A 45 3.94 6.67 -7.66
CA LEU A 45 2.90 7.11 -8.61
C LEU A 45 1.77 7.73 -7.80
N VAL A 46 1.35 8.93 -8.18
CA VAL A 46 0.20 9.63 -7.58
C VAL A 46 -0.75 10.06 -8.70
N GLY A 47 -2.02 9.72 -8.58
CA GLY A 47 -3.00 10.01 -9.62
C GLY A 47 -4.40 9.50 -9.29
N ASP A 48 -5.24 9.35 -10.30
CA ASP A 48 -6.57 8.77 -10.15
C ASP A 48 -6.50 7.29 -9.76
N PHE A 49 -7.55 6.80 -9.09
CA PHE A 49 -7.61 5.41 -8.61
C PHE A 49 -7.30 4.39 -9.71
N SER A 50 -7.89 4.54 -10.90
CA SER A 50 -7.69 3.61 -12.02
C SER A 50 -6.22 3.50 -12.41
N THR A 51 -5.56 4.64 -12.61
CA THR A 51 -4.14 4.68 -13.01
C THR A 51 -3.23 4.02 -11.96
N VAL A 52 -3.50 4.27 -10.68
CA VAL A 52 -2.72 3.68 -9.58
C VAL A 52 -3.03 2.18 -9.41
N HIS A 53 -4.30 1.81 -9.54
CA HIS A 53 -4.76 0.42 -9.44
C HIS A 53 -4.21 -0.43 -10.57
N ASP A 54 -4.28 0.02 -11.81
CA ASP A 54 -3.75 -0.68 -12.97
C ASP A 54 -2.25 -0.92 -12.80
N ARG A 55 -1.52 0.11 -12.36
CA ARG A 55 -0.08 -0.03 -12.09
C ARG A 55 0.22 -1.00 -10.95
N ALA A 56 -0.57 -0.97 -9.87
CA ALA A 56 -0.44 -1.91 -8.76
C ALA A 56 -0.66 -3.36 -9.22
N SER A 57 -1.71 -3.59 -10.01
CA SER A 57 -2.06 -4.89 -10.58
C SER A 57 -0.96 -5.41 -11.51
N GLU A 58 -0.42 -4.58 -12.42
CA GLU A 58 0.70 -4.95 -13.28
C GLU A 58 1.93 -5.43 -12.49
N LEU A 59 2.29 -4.73 -11.41
CA LEU A 59 3.44 -5.08 -10.57
C LEU A 59 3.20 -6.35 -9.76
N ASN A 60 1.98 -6.55 -9.26
CA ASN A 60 1.59 -7.78 -8.57
C ASN A 60 1.61 -8.98 -9.53
N ASP A 61 1.06 -8.82 -10.74
CA ASP A 61 1.03 -9.87 -11.76
C ASP A 61 2.43 -10.20 -12.28
N ALA A 62 3.31 -9.21 -12.43
CA ALA A 62 4.71 -9.43 -12.80
C ALA A 62 5.44 -10.31 -11.78
N GLN A 63 5.18 -10.10 -10.49
CA GLN A 63 5.75 -10.94 -9.43
C GLN A 63 5.17 -12.35 -9.49
N VAL A 64 3.84 -12.49 -9.56
CA VAL A 64 3.17 -13.81 -9.62
C VAL A 64 3.65 -14.63 -10.82
N ARG A 65 3.81 -14.03 -12.00
CA ARG A 65 4.39 -14.68 -13.19
C ARG A 65 5.84 -15.12 -12.97
N SER A 66 6.59 -14.39 -12.16
CA SER A 66 7.95 -14.75 -11.78
C SER A 66 8.00 -15.85 -10.71
N GLY A 67 6.84 -16.30 -10.20
CA GLY A 67 6.72 -17.35 -9.19
C GLY A 67 6.89 -16.85 -7.74
N PHE A 68 6.85 -15.53 -7.51
CA PHE A 68 7.04 -14.94 -6.19
C PHE A 68 6.02 -13.83 -5.93
N ARG A 69 5.84 -13.44 -4.68
CA ARG A 69 5.08 -12.25 -4.28
C ARG A 69 5.78 -11.64 -3.08
N HIS A 70 6.88 -10.97 -3.37
CA HIS A 70 7.75 -10.38 -2.36
C HIS A 70 7.17 -9.09 -1.80
N TYR A 71 6.53 -8.31 -2.66
CA TYR A 71 5.86 -7.07 -2.33
C TYR A 71 4.40 -7.13 -2.78
N PHE A 72 3.52 -6.50 -2.02
CA PHE A 72 2.15 -6.27 -2.42
C PHE A 72 1.96 -4.80 -2.72
N PHE A 73 1.67 -4.48 -3.97
CA PHE A 73 1.40 -3.12 -4.42
C PHE A 73 -0.10 -2.84 -4.34
N PHE A 74 -0.48 -1.67 -3.82
CA PHE A 74 -1.88 -1.28 -3.68
C PHE A 74 -2.06 0.24 -3.79
N PRO A 75 -3.23 0.70 -4.28
CA PRO A 75 -3.61 2.11 -4.22
C PRO A 75 -4.00 2.48 -2.77
N GLU A 76 -3.43 3.56 -2.25
CA GLU A 76 -3.81 4.19 -0.99
C GLU A 76 -4.24 5.63 -1.24
N ILE A 77 -5.14 6.19 -0.42
CA ILE A 77 -5.56 7.58 -0.57
C ILE A 77 -4.38 8.50 -0.24
N HIS A 78 -3.95 9.30 -1.21
CA HIS A 78 -2.86 10.23 -1.05
C HIS A 78 -3.31 11.41 -0.19
N GLY A 79 -2.69 11.57 0.98
CA GLY A 79 -2.96 12.70 1.87
C GLY A 79 -3.99 12.43 2.95
N ASP A 80 -4.45 11.19 3.15
CA ASP A 80 -5.18 10.81 4.37
C ASP A 80 -4.20 10.68 5.55
N ARG A 81 -3.51 11.78 5.86
CA ARG A 81 -3.09 12.00 7.24
C ARG A 81 -4.39 12.15 8.01
N PHE A 82 -4.58 11.36 9.06
CA PHE A 82 -5.59 11.60 10.09
C PHE A 82 -5.48 13.07 10.51
N ASP A 83 -6.28 13.92 9.90
CA ASP A 83 -6.36 15.30 10.28
C ASP A 83 -7.20 15.29 11.56
N THR A 84 -6.52 15.35 12.70
CA THR A 84 -7.15 15.39 14.02
C THR A 84 -8.05 16.63 14.18
N ASN A 85 -8.05 17.54 13.22
CA ASN A 85 -8.97 18.68 13.11
C ASN A 85 -10.07 18.51 12.03
N HIS A 86 -10.15 17.38 11.32
CA HIS A 86 -11.17 17.16 10.29
C HIS A 86 -12.60 17.24 10.85
N CYS A 87 -12.84 16.64 12.01
CA CYS A 87 -14.14 16.70 12.69
C CYS A 87 -14.03 16.46 14.21
N ASP A 88 -15.03 16.91 14.96
CA ASP A 88 -15.10 16.76 16.42
C ASP A 88 -14.95 15.30 16.89
N MET A 89 -15.42 14.34 16.09
CA MET A 89 -15.32 12.91 16.39
C MET A 89 -13.87 12.41 16.30
N CYS A 90 -13.12 12.82 15.27
CA CYS A 90 -11.69 12.49 15.12
C CYS A 90 -10.84 13.14 16.22
N ARG A 91 -11.17 14.38 16.62
CA ARG A 91 -10.49 15.07 17.72
C ARG A 91 -10.69 14.34 19.06
N ARG A 92 -11.91 13.86 19.33
CA ARG A 92 -12.23 13.07 20.54
C ARG A 92 -11.53 11.72 20.56
N LEU A 93 -11.41 11.04 19.41
CA LEU A 93 -10.69 9.78 19.29
C LEU A 93 -9.19 9.94 19.56
N ALA A 94 -8.56 10.99 19.03
CA ALA A 94 -7.15 11.28 19.28
C ALA A 94 -6.85 11.58 20.75
N ALA A 95 -7.70 12.38 21.41
CA ALA A 95 -7.57 12.67 22.84
C ALA A 95 -7.65 11.41 23.72
N LYS A 96 -8.40 10.39 23.28
CA LYS A 96 -8.58 9.14 24.01
C LYS A 96 -7.40 8.16 23.85
N MET A 97 -6.57 8.35 22.82
CA MET A 97 -5.39 7.51 22.57
C MET A 97 -4.11 8.03 23.25
N SER A 98 -4.10 9.27 23.76
CA SER A 98 -2.93 9.87 24.42
C SER A 98 -2.86 9.64 25.94
N ASP A 99 -3.82 8.93 26.53
CA ASP A 99 -3.91 8.69 27.99
C ASP A 99 -3.57 7.23 28.37
N GLY A 100 -2.57 6.64 27.69
CA GLY A 100 -2.10 5.27 27.92
C GLY A 100 -0.60 5.21 28.16
#